data_AF-A0A1H9UTX4-F1
#
_entry.id   AF-A0A1H9UTX4-F1
#
_cell.length_a   1.000
_cell.length_b   1.000
_cell.length_c   1.000
_cell.angle_alpha   90.00
_cell.angle_beta   90.00
_cell.angle_gamma   90.00
#
_symmetry.space_group_name_H-M   'P 1'
#
loop_
_entity.id
_entity.type
_entity.pdbx_description
1 polymer ?
#
loop_
_entity_poly.entity_id
_entity_poly.type
_entity_poly.pdbx_seq_one_letter_code
_entity_poly.pdbx_strand_id
1 'polypeptide(L)' 'MSERLRDGLISAATFAITAILVGYFLFGEIRWQNVIGLSIGGFISWYFIVPRIHKRREEKNRN' A
#
# COMPACT_ATOMS: atom_id res chain seq x y z
N MET A 1 3.56 17.10 -7.76
CA MET A 1 3.56 15.66 -7.42
C MET A 1 2.29 15.06 -8.00
N SER A 2 2.34 13.91 -8.70
CA SER A 2 1.12 13.30 -9.25
C SER A 2 0.29 12.67 -8.14
N GLU A 3 -1.05 12.68 -8.25
CA GLU A 3 -1.94 12.10 -7.24
C GLU A 3 -1.62 10.63 -6.95
N ARG A 4 -1.24 9.87 -7.99
CA ARG A 4 -0.76 8.49 -7.87
C ARG A 4 0.45 8.33 -6.96
N LEU A 5 1.43 9.23 -7.07
CA LEU A 5 2.61 9.20 -6.20
C LEU A 5 2.24 9.56 -4.76
N ARG A 6 1.34 10.54 -4.58
CA ARG A 6 0.84 10.95 -3.26
C ARG A 6 0.11 9.79 -2.59
N ASP A 7 -0.84 9.18 -3.28
CA ASP A 7 -1.65 8.07 -2.76
C ASP A 7 -0.80 6.82 -2.52
N GLY A 8 0.17 6.55 -3.40
CA GLY A 8 1.18 5.52 -3.19
C GLY A 8 1.96 5.73 -1.89
N LEU A 9 2.49 6.94 -1.65
CA LEU A 9 3.23 7.25 -0.42
C LEU A 9 2.37 7.19 0.84
N ILE A 10 1.12 7.67 0.77
CA ILE A 10 0.16 7.55 1.87
C ILE A 10 -0.07 6.08 2.20
N SER A 11 -0.33 5.25 1.19
CA SER A 11 -0.53 3.80 1.40
C SER A 11 0.70 3.14 2.03
N ALA A 12 1.91 3.49 1.55
CA ALA A 12 3.16 2.96 2.09
C ALA A 12 3.31 3.30 3.57
N ALA A 13 3.03 4.56 3.95
CA ALA A 13 3.06 5.00 5.34
C ALA A 13 2.00 4.29 6.20
N THR A 14 0.79 4.11 5.69
CA THR A 14 -0.26 3.34 6.39
C THR A 14 0.20 1.91 6.65
N PHE A 15 0.69 1.21 5.63
CA PHE A 15 1.18 -0.16 5.80
C PHE A 15 2.42 -0.26 6.71
N ALA A 16 3.31 0.74 6.68
CA ALA A 16 4.43 0.82 7.62
C ALA A 16 3.94 0.89 9.06
N ILE A 17 3.01 1.80 9.36
CA ILE A 17 2.44 1.98 10.70
C ILE A 17 1.71 0.71 11.13
N THR A 18 0.89 0.11 10.26
CA THR A 18 0.22 -1.16 10.55
C THR A 18 1.22 -2.26 10.86
N ALA A 19 2.32 -2.37 10.11
CA ALA A 19 3.35 -3.39 10.36
C ALA A 19 4.07 -3.18 11.70
N ILE A 20 4.34 -1.93 12.07
CA ILE A 20 4.94 -1.58 13.37
C ILE A 20 3.99 -1.95 14.51
N LEU A 21 2.71 -1.56 14.40
CA LEU A 21 1.69 -1.88 15.41
C LEU A 21 1.51 -3.40 15.54
N VAL A 22 1.35 -4.11 14.43
CA VAL A 22 1.20 -5.57 14.43
C VAL A 22 2.44 -6.24 15.01
N GLY A 23 3.65 -5.79 14.64
CA GLY A 23 4.91 -6.27 15.20
C GLY A 23 4.96 -6.11 16.71
N TYR A 24 4.70 -4.88 17.18
CA TYR A 24 4.75 -4.52 18.59
C TYR A 24 3.69 -5.26 19.43
N PHE A 25 2.44 -5.30 18.98
CA PHE A 25 1.33 -5.88 19.75
C PHE A 25 1.25 -7.42 19.69
N LEU A 26 1.56 -8.04 18.54
CA LEU A 26 1.44 -9.50 18.40
C LEU A 26 2.73 -10.26 18.72
N PHE A 27 3.89 -9.69 18.35
CA PHE A 27 5.16 -10.40 18.46
C PHE A 27 6.07 -9.84 19.56
N GLY A 28 5.74 -8.67 20.12
CA GLY A 28 6.57 -7.99 21.13
C GLY A 28 7.87 -7.39 20.57
N GLU A 29 8.09 -7.49 19.26
CA GLU A 29 9.28 -6.99 18.57
C GLU A 29 8.93 -6.39 17.20
N ILE A 30 9.64 -5.32 16.82
CA ILE A 30 9.48 -4.70 15.52
C ILE A 30 10.39 -5.41 14.52
N ARG A 31 9.81 -6.29 13.71
CA ARG A 31 10.53 -6.93 12.59
C ARG A 31 10.61 -5.96 11.41
N TRP A 32 11.69 -5.18 11.35
CA TRP A 32 11.93 -4.19 10.30
C TRP A 32 11.82 -4.73 8.88
N GLN A 33 12.18 -5.99 8.67
CA GLN A 33 12.04 -6.67 7.38
C GLN A 33 10.57 -6.75 6.91
N ASN A 34 9.64 -6.98 7.84
CA ASN A 34 8.20 -6.97 7.56
C ASN A 34 7.69 -5.54 7.31
N VAL A 35 8.18 -4.56 8.07
CA VAL A 35 7.82 -3.14 7.90
C VAL A 35 8.22 -2.67 6.50
N ILE A 36 9.46 -2.94 6.09
CA ILE A 36 9.97 -2.57 4.76
C ILE A 36 9.19 -3.30 3.67
N GLY A 37 8.99 -4.61 3.82
CA GLY A 37 8.23 -5.41 2.86
C GLY A 37 6.79 -4.93 2.67
N LEU A 38 6.07 -4.67 3.76
CA LEU A 38 4.69 -4.17 3.71
C LEU A 38 4.61 -2.73 3.18
N SER A 39 5.56 -1.87 3.52
CA SER A 39 5.59 -0.48 3.02
C SER A 39 5.80 -0.45 1.51
N ILE A 40 6.78 -1.22 1.00
CA ILE A 40 7.04 -1.34 -0.44
C ILE A 40 5.88 -2.02 -1.15
N GLY A 41 5.34 -3.10 -0.58
CA GLY A 41 4.17 -3.79 -1.12
C GLY A 41 2.93 -2.90 -1.20
N GLY A 42 2.68 -2.10 -0.16
CA GLY A 42 1.62 -1.11 -0.11
C GLY A 42 1.76 -0.06 -1.21
N PHE A 43 2.96 0.52 -1.33
CA PHE A 43 3.27 1.48 -2.39
C PHE A 43 3.03 0.91 -3.78
N ILE A 44 3.60 -0.26 -4.09
CA ILE A 44 3.48 -0.90 -5.42
C ILE A 44 2.03 -1.24 -5.73
N SER A 45 1.30 -1.77 -4.75
CA SER A 45 -0.12 -2.12 -4.90
C SER A 45 -0.95 -0.88 -5.26
N TRP A 46 -0.80 0.20 -4.51
CA TRP A 46 -1.58 1.42 -4.75
C TRP A 46 -1.15 2.15 -6.03
N TYR A 47 0.14 2.14 -6.35
CA TYR A 47 0.66 2.83 -7.52
C TYR A 47 0.36 2.11 -8.85
N PHE A 48 0.39 0.77 -8.87
CA PHE A 48 0.21 0.00 -10.11
C PHE A 48 -1.11 -0.77 -10.19
N ILE A 49 -1.57 -1.39 -9.09
CA ILE A 49 -2.72 -2.30 -9.10
C ILE A 49 -4.03 -1.51 -9.08
N VAL A 50 -4.18 -0.57 -8.14
CA VAL A 50 -5.38 0.27 -8.01
C VAL A 50 -5.74 1.00 -9.31
N PRO A 51 -4.83 1.71 -9.99
CA PRO A 51 -5.17 2.36 -11.25
C PRO A 51 -5.51 1.38 -12.37
N ARG A 52 -4.91 0.20 -12.38
CA ARG A 52 -5.24 -0.84 -13.37
C ARG A 52 -6.64 -1.40 -13.14
N ILE A 53 -7.06 -1.54 -11.89
CA ILE A 53 -8.42 -1.93 -11.52
C ILE A 53 -9.41 -0.81 -11.91
N HIS A 54 -9.07 0.46 -11.62
CA HIS A 54 -9.93 1.60 -11.96
C HIS A 54 -10.18 1.67 -13.46
N LYS A 55 -9.13 1.56 -14.27
CA LYS A 55 -9.23 1.56 -15.74
C LYS A 55 -10.11 0.41 -16.27
N ARG A 56 -9.95 -0.81 -15.74
CA ARG A 56 -10.80 -1.95 -16.14
C ARG A 56 -12.27 -1.75 -15.74
N ARG A 57 -12.53 -1.07 -14.61
CA ARG A 57 -13.90 -0.81 -14.14
C ARG A 57 -14.61 0.21 -15.02
N GLU A 58 -13.90 1.24 -15.49
CA GLU A 58 -14.43 2.21 -16.45
C GLU A 58 -14.71 1.58 -17.83
N GLU A 59 -13.82 0.72 -18.32
CA GLU A 59 -14.04 -0.03 -19.58
C GLU A 59 -15.26 -0.96 -19.48
N LYS A 60 -15.48 -1.61 -18.33
CA LYS A 60 -16.67 -2.46 -18.11
C LYS A 60 -17.98 -1.67 -18.04
N ASN A 61 -17.96 -0.43 -17.55
CA ASN A 61 -19.16 0.41 -17.48
C ASN A 61 -19.52 1.11 -18.80
N ARG A 62 -18.62 1.10 -19.80
CA ARG A 62 -18.87 1.66 -21.15
C ARG A 62 -19.44 0.65 -22.15
N ASN A 63 -19.38 -0.66 -21.85
CA ASN A 63 -19.97 -1.73 -22.65
C ASN A 63 -21.28 -2.20 -22.02
#